data_AF-A0A843KZ64-F1
#
_entry.id   AF-A0A843KZ64-F1
#
_cell.length_a   1.000
_cell.length_b   1.000
_cell.length_c   1.000
_cell.angle_alpha   90.00
_cell.angle_beta   90.00
_cell.angle_gamma   90.00
#
_symmetry.space_group_name_H-M   'P 1'
#
loop_
_entity.id
_entity.type
_entity.pdbx_description
1 polymer ?
#
loop_
_entity_poly.entity_id
_entity_poly.type
_entity_poly.pdbx_seq_one_letter_code
_entity_poly.pdbx_strand_id
1 'polypeptide(L)' 'MPRCSFCKVEYDFPRGTTVVQKDGTPKTFCSKKCRRSSEMGRDNKKAKWVLKNPDAQQAEVAVKVEHVKKE' A
#
# COMPACT_ATOMS: atom_id res chain seq x y z
N MET A 1 10.08 0.52 7.70
CA MET A 1 8.69 0.67 8.17
C MET A 1 7.79 -0.27 7.36
N PRO A 2 6.81 -1.02 7.91
CA PRO A 2 5.97 -1.86 7.08
C PRO A 2 5.17 -1.03 6.08
N ARG A 3 5.16 -1.48 4.83
CA ARG A 3 4.50 -0.78 3.72
C ARG A 3 3.14 -1.40 3.44
N CYS A 4 2.12 -0.59 3.26
CA CYS A 4 0.80 -1.09 2.91
C CYS A 4 0.71 -1.50 1.44
N SER A 5 0.23 -2.71 1.15
CA SER A 5 0.03 -3.21 -0.22
C SER A 5 -1.00 -2.42 -1.03
N PHE A 6 -1.93 -1.71 -0.37
CA PHE A 6 -3.00 -0.95 -1.05
C PHE A 6 -2.61 0.51 -1.31
N CYS A 7 -2.40 1.29 -0.26
CA CYS A 7 -2.11 2.72 -0.36
C CYS A 7 -0.62 3.02 -0.54
N LYS A 8 0.26 2.01 -0.50
CA LYS A 8 1.72 2.14 -0.63
C LYS A 8 2.40 3.00 0.44
N VAL A 9 1.66 3.52 1.42
CA VAL A 9 2.16 4.31 2.55
C VAL A 9 2.85 3.40 3.56
N GLU A 10 3.94 3.90 4.12
CA GLU A 10 4.63 3.33 5.26
C GLU A 10 3.92 3.68 6.57
N TYR A 11 3.75 2.72 7.49
CA TYR A 11 3.06 2.95 8.75
C TYR A 11 3.82 2.38 9.94
N ASP A 12 3.73 3.06 11.08
CA ASP A 12 4.45 2.67 12.28
C ASP A 12 3.86 1.42 12.97
N PHE A 13 4.73 0.54 13.48
CA PHE A 13 4.33 -0.65 14.25
C PHE A 13 3.94 -0.23 15.67
N PRO A 14 2.81 -0.67 16.26
CA PRO A 14 2.04 -1.90 15.99
C PRO A 14 0.74 -1.69 15.20
N ARG A 15 0.67 -0.68 14.32
CA ARG A 15 -0.56 -0.46 13.52
C ARG A 15 -0.66 -1.46 12.37
N GLY A 16 -1.86 -1.62 11.83
CA GLY A 16 -2.10 -2.41 10.63
C GLY A 16 -2.50 -3.86 10.87
N THR A 17 -2.71 -4.58 9.77
CA THR A 17 -3.13 -5.99 9.75
C THR A 17 -2.53 -6.68 8.55
N THR A 18 -1.92 -7.83 8.78
CA THR A 18 -1.42 -8.70 7.71
C THR A 18 -2.48 -9.77 7.45
N VAL A 19 -2.94 -9.86 6.20
CA VAL A 19 -3.87 -10.89 5.75
C VAL A 19 -3.14 -11.79 4.78
N VAL A 20 -3.05 -13.07 5.12
CA VAL A 20 -2.48 -14.09 4.23
C VAL A 20 -3.59 -14.56 3.29
N GLN A 21 -3.36 -14.45 1.98
CA GLN A 21 -4.33 -14.92 0.99
C GLN A 21 -4.27 -16.44 0.83
N LYS A 22 -5.28 -17.01 0.17
CA LYS A 22 -5.32 -18.45 -0.17
C LYS A 22 -4.10 -18.88 -0.99
N ASP A 23 -3.56 -17.97 -1.79
CA ASP A 23 -2.35 -18.17 -2.60
C ASP A 23 -1.04 -18.09 -1.77
N GLY A 24 -1.14 -18.03 -0.44
CA GLY A 24 0.01 -17.90 0.46
C GLY A 24 0.66 -16.51 0.47
N THR A 25 0.27 -15.60 -0.43
CA THR A 25 0.84 -14.26 -0.50
C THR A 25 0.37 -13.40 0.69
N PRO A 26 1.27 -12.88 1.53
CA PRO A 26 0.91 -11.98 2.63
C PRO A 26 0.64 -10.57 2.11
N LYS A 27 -0.54 -10.02 2.40
CA LYS A 27 -0.88 -8.62 2.12
C LYS A 27 -0.94 -7.82 3.42
N THR A 28 -0.15 -6.77 3.50
CA THR A 28 -0.07 -5.86 4.65
C THR A 28 -0.98 -4.65 4.44
N PHE A 29 -1.85 -4.38 5.39
CA PHE A 29 -2.78 -3.25 5.34
C PHE A 29 -2.55 -2.31 6.52
N CYS A 30 -2.44 -1.01 6.25
CA CYS A 30 -2.31 -0.02 7.33
C CYS A 30 -3.62 0.19 8.11
N SER A 31 -4.78 -0.10 7.52
CA SER A 31 -6.09 0.12 8.15
C SER A 31 -7.20 -0.77 7.57
N LYS A 32 -8.31 -0.91 8.31
CA LYS A 32 -9.53 -1.59 7.85
C LYS A 32 -10.09 -0.98 6.55
N LYS A 33 -9.88 0.32 6.31
CA LYS A 33 -10.30 1.02 5.08
C LYS A 33 -9.57 0.47 3.86
N CYS A 34 -8.25 0.30 3.95
CA CYS A 34 -7.44 -0.28 2.88
C CYS A 34 -7.84 -1.74 2.61
N ARG A 35 -8.10 -2.51 3.66
CA ARG A 35 -8.56 -3.90 3.53
C ARG A 35 -9.89 -3.99 2.78
N ARG A 36 -10.92 -3.30 3.26
CA ARG A 36 -12.24 -3.26 2.61
C ARG A 36 -12.18 -2.74 1.18
N SER A 37 -11.34 -1.73 0.92
CA SER A 37 -11.16 -1.21 -0.43
C SER A 37 -10.53 -2.23 -1.38
N SER A 38 -9.59 -3.03 -0.88
CA SER A 38 -9.00 -4.15 -1.64
C SER A 38 -9.99 -5.29 -1.84
N GLU A 39 -10.82 -5.60 -0.85
CA GLU A 39 -11.88 -6.63 -0.94
C GLU A 39 -12.96 -6.23 -1.97
N MET A 40 -13.28 -4.92 -2.06
CA MET A 40 -14.18 -4.38 -3.08
C MET A 40 -13.58 -4.31 -4.49
N GLY A 41 -12.34 -4.75 -4.70
CA GLY A 41 -11.69 -4.70 -6.01
C GLY A 41 -11.40 -3.28 -6.52
N ARG A 42 -11.30 -2.28 -5.64
CA ARG A 42 -11.00 -0.90 -6.04
C ARG A 42 -9.52 -0.77 -6.39
N ASP A 43 -9.21 -0.22 -7.55
CA ASP A 43 -7.83 0.12 -7.90
C ASP A 43 -7.34 1.32 -7.08
N ASN A 44 -6.17 1.20 -6.45
CA ASN A 44 -5.54 2.30 -5.71
C ASN A 44 -5.29 3.53 -6.60
N LYS A 45 -4.94 3.32 -7.88
CA LYS A 45 -4.73 4.37 -8.89
C LYS A 45 -5.99 5.17 -9.22
N LYS A 46 -7.18 4.59 -9.03
CA LYS A 46 -8.47 5.23 -9.31
C LYS A 46 -9.13 5.82 -8.05
N ALA A 47 -8.66 5.41 -6.88
CA ALA A 47 -9.18 5.88 -5.61
C ALA A 47 -8.70 7.32 -5.32
N LYS A 48 -9.56 8.32 -5.57
CA LYS A 48 -9.27 9.75 -5.33
C LYS A 48 -8.70 10.04 -3.93
N TRP A 49 -9.10 9.30 -2.91
CA TRP A 49 -8.61 9.48 -1.53
C TRP A 49 -7.20 8.93 -1.30
N VAL A 50 -6.75 7.96 -2.11
CA VAL A 50 -5.36 7.49 -2.08
C VAL A 50 -4.48 8.48 -2.82
N LEU A 51 -4.93 8.98 -3.98
CA LEU A 51 -4.22 9.98 -4.76
C LEU A 51 -4.03 11.30 -4.01
N LYS A 52 -5.01 11.70 -3.18
CA LYS A 52 -4.93 12.90 -2.36
C LYS A 52 -3.98 12.75 -1.17
N ASN A 53 -3.53 11.54 -0.83
CA ASN A 53 -2.57 11.36 0.25
C ASN A 53 -1.15 11.65 -0.25
N PRO A 54 -0.46 12.66 0.30
CA PRO A 54 0.90 13.02 -0.12
C PRO A 54 1.89 11.86 0.11
N ASP A 55 1.71 11.08 1.19
CA ASP A 55 2.55 9.93 1.51
C ASP A 55 2.45 8.80 0.48
N ALA A 56 1.29 8.65 -0.17
CA ALA A 56 1.08 7.64 -1.20
C ALA A 56 1.82 8.00 -2.50
N GLN A 57 1.91 9.29 -2.82
CA GLN A 57 2.62 9.81 -3.99
C GLN A 57 4.14 9.68 -3.82
N GLN A 58 4.66 10.02 -2.64
CA GLN A 58 6.10 9.91 -2.33
C GLN A 58 6.60 8.46 -2.40
N ALA A 59 5.76 7.50 -2.02
CA ALA A 59 6.10 6.08 -2.08
C ALA A 59 6.19 5.53 -3.53
N GLU A 60 5.49 6.11 -4.52
CA GLU A 60 5.69 5.74 -5.93
C GLU A 60 6.96 6.34 -6.53
N VAL A 61 7.37 7.53 -6.06
CA VAL A 61 8.62 8.16 -6.47
C VAL A 61 9.82 7.39 -5.91
N ALA A 62 9.78 6.99 -4.64
CA ALA A 62 10.86 6.18 -4.03
C ALA A 62 11.14 4.88 -4.80
N VAL A 63 10.09 4.15 -5.21
CA VAL A 63 10.24 2.90 -5.99
C VAL A 63 10.87 3.16 -7.36
N LYS A 64 10.50 4.26 -8.03
CA LYS A 64 11.13 4.62 -9.30
C LYS A 64 12.60 4.96 -9.13
N VAL A 65 12.95 5.67 -8.06
CA VAL A 65 14.36 6.03 -7.75
C VAL A 65 15.18 4.78 -7.45
N GLU A 66 14.62 3.79 -6.75
CA GLU A 66 15.32 2.51 -6.48
C GLU A 66 15.49 1.64 -7.74
N HIS A 67 14.53 1.64 -8.67
CA HIS A 67 14.62 0.89 -9.93
C HIS A 67 15.71 1.46 -10.85
N VAL A 68 15.73 2.80 -11.00
CA VAL A 68 16.75 3.51 -11.80
C VAL A 68 18.17 3.35 -11.23
N LYS A 69 18.31 3.11 -9.93
CA LYS A 69 19.61 2.93 -9.27
C LYS A 69 20.18 1.51 -9.40
N LYS A 70 19.39 0.59 -9.97
CA LYS A 70 19.73 -0.84 -10.13
C LYS A 70 20.00 -1.23 -11.59
N GLU A 71 19.77 -0.32 -12.53
CA GLU A 71 20.09 -0.43 -13.96
C GLU A 71 21.46 0.18 -14.27
#